data_AF-A0A1W1CYN2-F1
#
_entry.id   AF-A0A1W1CYN2-F1
#
_cell.length_a   1.000
_cell.length_b   1.000
_cell.length_c   1.000
_cell.angle_alpha   90.00
_cell.angle_beta   90.00
_cell.angle_gamma   90.00
#
_symmetry.space_group_name_H-M   'P 1'
#
loop_
_entity.id
_entity.type
_entity.pdbx_description
1 polymer ?
#
loop_
_entity_poly.entity_id
_entity_poly.type
_entity_poly.pdbx_seq_one_letter_code
_entity_poly.pdbx_strand_id
1 'polypeptide(L)'
;MQLIVFLVEVILIFFYLQWEELGQLIEPSNEQYSSYYSTDIIGNDILKFSISMKEKDKLAVLKKSELINEVIKYIPKIDVMSEIFRNGIEDESDFKDNFIEYMESLHFKYLGEEITIEEFQELIKNPKNIHCLD
;
A
#
# COMPACT_ATOMS: atom_id res chain seq x y z
N MET A 1 -34.11 -10.05 27.80
CA MET A 1 -33.63 -10.08 26.40
C MET A 1 -33.71 -8.72 25.69
N GLN A 2 -34.03 -7.60 26.35
CA GLN A 2 -33.97 -6.25 25.73
C GLN A 2 -32.68 -5.48 26.06
N LEU A 3 -32.00 -5.82 27.17
CA LEU A 3 -30.80 -5.12 27.64
C LEU A 3 -29.53 -5.46 26.84
N ILE A 4 -29.45 -6.66 26.26
CA ILE A 4 -28.28 -7.11 25.47
C ILE A 4 -28.29 -6.48 24.07
N VAL A 5 -29.47 -6.30 23.46
CA VAL A 5 -29.61 -5.68 22.14
C VAL A 5 -29.21 -4.20 22.17
N PHE A 6 -29.59 -3.50 23.24
CA PHE A 6 -29.23 -2.09 23.44
C PHE A 6 -27.71 -1.88 23.58
N LEU A 7 -27.00 -2.83 24.18
CA LEU A 7 -25.55 -2.76 24.37
C LEU A 7 -24.77 -2.98 23.06
N VAL A 8 -25.25 -3.87 22.19
CA VAL A 8 -24.60 -4.14 20.89
C VAL A 8 -24.77 -2.95 19.94
N GLU A 9 -25.95 -2.34 19.90
CA GLU A 9 -26.19 -1.15 19.05
C GLU A 9 -25.37 0.06 19.50
N VAL A 10 -25.24 0.30 20.81
CA VAL A 10 -24.43 1.41 21.34
C VAL A 10 -22.94 1.21 21.04
N ILE A 11 -22.43 -0.03 21.12
CA ILE A 11 -21.03 -0.33 20.78
C ILE A 11 -20.77 -0.09 19.29
N LEU A 12 -21.66 -0.54 18.40
CA LEU A 12 -21.52 -0.32 16.95
C LEU A 12 -21.55 1.16 16.57
N ILE A 13 -22.42 1.95 17.22
CA ILE A 13 -22.46 3.40 17.01
C ILE A 13 -21.18 4.08 17.53
N PHE A 14 -20.64 3.60 18.66
CA PHE A 14 -19.38 4.15 19.21
C PHE A 14 -18.18 3.88 18.29
N PHE A 15 -18.08 2.67 17.72
CA PHE A 15 -17.03 2.34 16.74
C PHE A 15 -17.21 3.11 15.41
N TYR A 16 -18.45 3.34 14.97
CA TYR A 16 -18.72 4.14 13.77
C TYR A 16 -18.34 5.62 13.97
N LEU A 17 -18.70 6.21 15.12
CA LEU A 17 -18.36 7.59 15.45
C LEU A 17 -16.85 7.80 15.66
N GLN A 18 -16.15 6.85 16.28
CA GLN A 18 -14.68 6.91 16.39
C GLN A 18 -13.98 6.82 15.04
N TRP A 19 -14.53 6.06 14.08
CA TRP A 19 -14.00 6.00 12.72
C TRP A 19 -14.18 7.31 11.96
N GLU A 20 -15.32 8.00 12.16
CA GLU A 20 -15.60 9.29 11.54
C GLU A 20 -14.74 10.43 12.14
N GLU A 21 -14.47 10.42 13.45
CA GLU A 21 -13.56 11.38 14.10
C GLU A 21 -12.08 11.17 13.70
N LEU A 22 -11.63 9.92 13.53
CA LEU A 22 -10.27 9.62 13.06
C LEU A 22 -10.04 10.00 11.59
N GLY A 23 -11.11 10.03 10.78
CA GLY A 23 -11.05 10.50 9.39
C GLY A 23 -10.87 12.03 9.25
N GLN A 24 -11.20 12.81 10.29
CA GLN A 24 -11.12 14.28 10.26
C GLN A 24 -9.91 14.85 11.02
N LEU A 25 -9.21 14.06 11.83
CA LEU A 25 -8.02 14.48 12.57
C LEU A 25 -6.70 14.34 11.78
N ILE A 26 -6.76 13.86 10.54
CA ILE A 26 -5.63 13.82 9.60
C ILE A 26 -5.92 14.72 8.40
N GLU A 27 -6.16 16.01 8.66
CA GLU A 27 -5.91 17.04 7.65
C GLU A 27 -4.59 17.74 7.99
N PRO A 28 -3.44 17.33 7.41
CA PRO A 28 -2.35 18.27 7.26
C PRO A 28 -2.76 19.29 6.19
N SER A 29 -3.14 20.47 6.67
CA SER A 29 -3.18 21.76 5.98
C SER A 29 -2.99 21.70 4.45
N ASN A 30 -4.11 21.92 3.75
CA ASN A 30 -4.17 22.36 2.36
C ASN A 30 -3.27 23.59 2.13
N GLU A 31 -2.00 23.39 1.77
CA GLU A 31 -1.18 24.44 1.15
C GLU A 31 0.15 23.93 0.56
N GLN A 32 0.23 22.70 0.01
CA GLN A 32 1.40 22.35 -0.82
C GLN A 32 1.26 21.13 -1.75
N TYR A 33 0.06 20.74 -2.17
CA TYR A 33 -0.08 19.75 -3.25
C TYR A 33 -0.30 20.44 -4.59
N SER A 34 0.64 21.32 -4.95
CA SER A 34 0.79 21.76 -6.33
C SER A 34 1.32 20.57 -7.14
N SER A 35 0.40 19.88 -7.84
CA SER A 35 0.66 19.19 -9.10
C SER A 35 2.08 18.63 -9.26
N TYR A 36 2.39 17.51 -8.58
CA TYR A 36 3.51 16.67 -9.02
C TYR A 36 3.06 15.87 -10.25
N TYR A 37 2.73 16.59 -11.34
CA TYR A 37 2.95 16.08 -12.69
C TYR A 37 4.44 16.28 -12.97
N SER A 38 5.25 15.44 -12.33
CA SER A 38 6.61 15.22 -12.77
C SER A 38 6.54 14.33 -13.99
N THR A 39 6.70 14.93 -15.17
CA THR A 39 7.03 14.27 -16.43
C THR A 39 8.39 13.56 -16.41
N ASP A 40 8.77 12.95 -15.29
CA ASP A 40 9.96 12.13 -15.10
C ASP A 40 9.55 10.88 -14.31
N ILE A 41 8.98 9.90 -15.02
CA ILE A 41 9.05 8.50 -14.62
C ILE A 41 10.55 8.19 -14.64
N ILE A 42 11.17 8.21 -13.47
CA ILE A 42 12.62 8.13 -13.25
C ILE A 42 13.22 7.07 -14.19
N GLY A 43 13.93 7.51 -15.23
CA GLY A 43 14.70 6.63 -16.11
C GLY A 43 13.87 5.67 -16.99
N ASN A 44 12.88 6.18 -17.72
CA ASN A 44 12.41 5.65 -19.02
C ASN A 44 11.76 4.26 -19.12
N ASP A 45 11.81 3.37 -18.13
CA ASP A 45 11.29 2.00 -18.28
C ASP A 45 10.11 1.73 -17.33
N ILE A 46 8.90 1.89 -17.86
CA ILE A 46 7.70 1.25 -17.31
C ILE A 46 7.92 -0.25 -17.35
N LEU A 47 7.80 -0.93 -16.21
CA LEU A 47 7.87 -2.39 -16.18
C LEU A 47 6.63 -2.96 -16.86
N LYS A 48 6.85 -3.79 -17.88
CA LYS A 48 5.76 -4.44 -18.63
C LYS A 48 5.69 -5.91 -18.27
N PHE A 49 4.53 -6.33 -17.77
CA PHE A 49 4.26 -7.70 -17.40
C PHE A 49 3.12 -8.27 -18.23
N SER A 50 3.44 -9.25 -19.07
CA SER A 50 2.42 -9.97 -19.83
C SER A 50 1.70 -10.99 -18.96
N ILE A 51 0.51 -11.41 -19.39
CA ILE A 51 -0.24 -12.49 -18.75
C ILE A 51 0.49 -13.85 -18.79
N SER A 52 1.43 -14.02 -19.72
CA SER A 52 2.21 -15.26 -19.87
C SER A 52 3.39 -15.38 -18.88
N MET A 53 3.80 -14.27 -18.27
CA MET A 53 4.89 -14.26 -17.28
C MET A 53 4.41 -14.87 -15.96
N LYS A 54 5.22 -15.76 -15.39
CA LYS A 54 4.94 -16.29 -14.05
C LYS A 54 5.22 -15.22 -13.01
N GLU A 55 4.43 -15.21 -11.95
CA GLU A 55 4.58 -14.27 -10.82
C GLU A 55 6.00 -14.24 -10.25
N LYS A 56 6.62 -15.41 -10.04
CA LYS A 56 8.01 -15.49 -9.55
C LYS A 56 9.00 -14.72 -10.43
N ASP A 57 8.75 -14.67 -11.74
CA ASP A 57 9.61 -13.98 -12.70
C ASP A 57 9.33 -12.48 -12.65
N LYS A 58 8.07 -12.06 -12.48
CA LYS A 58 7.67 -10.67 -12.22
C LYS A 58 8.32 -10.13 -10.94
N LEU A 59 8.28 -10.90 -9.85
CA LEU A 59 8.96 -10.56 -8.59
C LEU A 59 10.48 -10.44 -8.78
N ALA A 60 11.10 -11.34 -9.56
CA ALA A 60 12.54 -11.28 -9.82
C ALA A 60 12.95 -10.03 -10.62
N VAL A 61 12.11 -9.58 -11.56
CA VAL A 61 12.30 -8.32 -12.28
C VAL A 61 12.11 -7.14 -11.33
N LEU A 62 11.03 -7.12 -10.56
CA LEU A 62 10.72 -6.04 -9.62
C LEU A 62 11.86 -5.81 -8.60
N LYS A 63 12.37 -6.89 -8.00
CA LYS A 63 13.50 -6.84 -7.03
C LYS A 63 14.78 -6.21 -7.59
N LYS A 64 14.96 -6.26 -8.90
CA LYS A 64 16.14 -5.70 -9.60
C LYS A 64 15.86 -4.33 -10.22
N SER A 65 14.63 -3.86 -10.15
CA SER A 65 14.22 -2.60 -10.75
C SER A 65 14.55 -1.41 -9.86
N GLU A 66 14.79 -0.24 -10.45
CA GLU A 66 14.87 1.00 -9.69
C GLU A 66 13.51 1.45 -9.13
N LEU A 67 12.41 0.92 -9.68
CA LEU A 67 11.07 1.19 -9.17
C LEU A 67 10.94 0.83 -7.69
N ILE A 68 11.44 -0.35 -7.28
CA ILE A 68 11.34 -0.75 -5.86
C ILE A 68 12.19 0.15 -4.97
N ASN A 69 13.36 0.59 -5.45
CA ASN A 69 14.22 1.53 -4.74
C ASN A 69 13.57 2.91 -4.60
N GLU A 70 12.77 3.32 -5.58
CA GLU A 70 12.00 4.56 -5.49
C GLU A 70 10.84 4.42 -4.50
N VAL A 71 10.04 3.36 -4.61
CA VAL A 71 8.89 3.11 -3.72
C VAL A 71 9.31 3.14 -2.25
N ILE A 72 10.40 2.46 -1.88
CA ILE A 72 10.83 2.37 -0.48
C ILE A 72 11.27 3.71 0.13
N LYS A 73 11.64 4.73 -0.68
CA LYS A 73 12.02 6.06 -0.17
C LYS A 73 10.85 6.77 0.52
N TYR A 74 9.62 6.38 0.20
CA TYR A 74 8.42 7.03 0.70
C TYR A 74 7.77 6.27 1.85
N ILE A 75 8.35 5.16 2.32
CA ILE A 75 7.84 4.45 3.50
C ILE A 75 7.74 5.42 4.69
N PRO A 76 6.64 5.39 5.48
CA PRO A 76 5.48 4.49 5.36
C PRO A 76 4.28 5.09 4.60
N LYS A 77 4.45 6.13 3.77
CA LYS A 77 3.37 6.84 3.07
C LYS A 77 2.75 5.97 1.95
N ILE A 78 1.80 5.12 2.33
CA ILE A 78 1.22 4.11 1.44
C ILE A 78 0.59 4.71 0.17
N ASP A 79 -0.09 5.85 0.26
CA ASP A 79 -0.73 6.48 -0.91
C ASP A 79 0.30 6.83 -1.99
N VAL A 80 1.44 7.40 -1.58
CA VAL A 80 2.54 7.78 -2.48
C VAL A 80 3.22 6.54 -3.05
N MET A 81 3.47 5.55 -2.22
CA MET A 81 4.08 4.27 -2.62
C MET A 81 3.23 3.55 -3.67
N SER A 82 1.93 3.45 -3.43
CA SER A 82 0.96 2.82 -4.33
C SER A 82 0.82 3.58 -5.65
N GLU A 83 0.83 4.92 -5.63
CA GLU A 83 0.79 5.73 -6.85
C GLU A 83 2.04 5.55 -7.72
N ILE A 84 3.23 5.60 -7.11
CA ILE A 84 4.51 5.37 -7.82
C ILE A 84 4.51 3.97 -8.44
N PHE A 85 4.12 2.95 -7.68
CA PHE A 85 4.07 1.58 -8.18
C PHE A 85 3.04 1.41 -9.31
N ARG A 86 1.85 2.01 -9.17
CA ARG A 86 0.78 1.95 -10.17
C ARG A 86 1.21 2.57 -11.50
N ASN A 87 1.93 3.69 -11.45
CA ASN A 87 2.43 4.40 -12.62
C ASN A 87 3.68 3.75 -13.22
N GLY A 88 4.46 3.03 -12.41
CA GLY A 88 5.68 2.35 -12.83
C GLY A 88 5.48 1.00 -13.52
N ILE A 89 4.24 0.47 -13.55
CA ILE A 89 3.95 -0.88 -14.07
C ILE A 89 2.73 -0.90 -15.00
N GLU A 90 2.96 -1.42 -16.21
CA GLU A 90 1.93 -1.96 -17.10
C GLU A 90 1.84 -3.46 -16.89
N ASP A 91 0.70 -3.96 -16.41
CA ASP A 91 0.49 -5.39 -16.15
C ASP A 91 -0.82 -5.84 -16.78
N GLU A 92 -0.76 -6.90 -17.58
CA GLU A 92 -1.92 -7.54 -18.21
C GLU A 92 -2.56 -8.61 -17.30
N SER A 93 -2.06 -8.74 -16.07
CA SER A 93 -2.57 -9.65 -15.03
C SER A 93 -2.93 -8.89 -13.76
N ASP A 94 -3.21 -9.63 -12.68
CA ASP A 94 -3.52 -9.07 -11.37
C ASP A 94 -2.27 -8.84 -10.50
N PHE A 95 -1.05 -9.13 -10.98
CA PHE A 95 0.18 -9.00 -10.19
C PHE A 95 0.36 -7.59 -9.61
N LYS A 96 0.10 -6.55 -10.42
CA LYS A 96 0.24 -5.16 -9.97
C LYS A 96 -0.71 -4.85 -8.80
N ASP A 97 -1.97 -5.23 -8.93
CA ASP A 97 -2.96 -4.94 -7.90
C ASP A 97 -2.70 -5.77 -6.64
N ASN A 98 -2.34 -7.06 -6.78
CA ASN A 98 -1.94 -7.91 -5.66
C ASN A 98 -0.72 -7.36 -4.89
N PHE A 99 0.26 -6.76 -5.59
CA PHE A 99 1.40 -6.14 -4.92
C PHE A 99 1.02 -4.87 -4.17
N ILE A 100 0.06 -4.09 -4.67
CA ILE A 100 -0.47 -2.92 -3.98
C ILE A 100 -1.17 -3.36 -2.69
N GLU A 101 -2.05 -4.36 -2.76
CA GLU A 101 -2.71 -4.93 -1.58
C GLU A 101 -1.71 -5.47 -0.54
N TYR A 102 -0.63 -6.10 -1.03
CA TYR A 102 0.48 -6.54 -0.18
C TYR A 102 1.14 -5.37 0.57
N MET A 103 1.46 -4.27 -0.12
CA MET A 103 2.02 -3.08 0.52
C MET A 103 1.06 -2.47 1.55
N GLU A 104 -0.24 -2.41 1.23
CA GLU A 104 -1.26 -1.86 2.13
C GLU A 104 -1.39 -2.67 3.41
N SER A 105 -1.33 -3.99 3.32
CA SER A 105 -1.40 -4.82 4.52
C SER A 105 -0.13 -4.77 5.36
N LEU A 106 1.05 -4.71 4.75
CA LEU A 106 2.28 -4.45 5.49
C LEU A 106 2.20 -3.10 6.21
N HIS A 107 1.63 -2.08 5.57
CA HIS A 107 1.38 -0.80 6.20
C HIS A 107 0.44 -0.93 7.40
N PHE A 108 -0.66 -1.70 7.30
CA PHE A 108 -1.53 -1.99 8.45
C PHE A 108 -0.78 -2.70 9.59
N LYS A 109 0.06 -3.70 9.28
CA LYS A 109 0.89 -4.38 10.29
C LYS A 109 1.89 -3.43 10.96
N TYR A 110 2.48 -2.53 10.18
CA TYR A 110 3.37 -1.48 10.71
C TYR A 110 2.61 -0.51 11.63
N LEU A 111 1.42 -0.05 11.24
CA LEU A 111 0.58 0.80 12.08
C LEU A 111 0.10 0.09 13.35
N GLY A 112 -0.13 -1.23 13.28
CA GLY A 112 -0.44 -2.09 14.41
C GLY A 112 0.77 -2.46 15.28
N GLU A 113 1.96 -1.93 14.97
CA GLU A 113 3.23 -2.24 15.65
C GLU A 113 3.62 -3.73 15.62
N GLU A 114 3.04 -4.52 14.70
CA GLU A 114 3.36 -5.94 14.51
C GLU A 114 4.71 -6.15 13.82
N ILE A 115 5.14 -5.16 13.03
CA ILE A 115 6.43 -5.13 12.35
C ILE A 115 7.09 -3.76 12.51
N THR A 116 8.42 -3.72 12.49
CA THR A 116 9.17 -2.46 12.49
C THR A 116 9.19 -1.81 11.10
N ILE A 117 9.63 -0.55 11.03
CA ILE A 117 9.80 0.14 9.75
C ILE A 117 10.89 -0.52 8.89
N GLU A 118 11.94 -1.08 9.51
CA GLU A 118 12.99 -1.84 8.82
C GLU A 118 12.44 -3.15 8.25
N GLU A 119 11.58 -3.84 9.00
CA GLU A 119 10.90 -5.05 8.52
C GLU A 119 9.94 -4.72 7.37
N PHE A 120 9.19 -3.62 7.47
CA PHE A 120 8.32 -3.14 6.38
C PHE A 120 9.14 -2.88 5.10
N GLN A 121 10.26 -2.16 5.23
CA GLN A 121 11.16 -1.88 4.12
C GLN A 121 11.74 -3.15 3.51
N GLU A 122 12.20 -4.10 4.32
CA GLU A 122 12.78 -5.36 3.85
C GLU A 122 11.75 -6.25 3.15
N LEU A 123 10.51 -6.28 3.64
CA LEU A 123 9.42 -7.06 3.05
C LEU A 123 8.98 -6.50 1.69
N ILE A 124 8.96 -5.17 1.51
CA ILE A 124 8.73 -4.55 0.21
C ILE A 124 9.90 -4.80 -0.74
N LYS A 125 11.14 -4.70 -0.25
CA LYS A 125 12.34 -4.88 -1.08
C LYS A 125 12.52 -6.33 -1.53
N ASN A 126 12.18 -7.28 -0.65
CA ASN A 126 12.40 -8.71 -0.85
C ASN A 126 11.14 -9.57 -0.59
N PRO A 127 10.03 -9.32 -1.33
CA PRO A 127 8.79 -10.08 -1.17
C PRO A 127 9.02 -11.57 -1.44
N LYS A 128 8.61 -12.42 -0.50
CA LYS A 128 8.63 -13.88 -0.69
C LYS A 128 7.34 -14.40 -1.33
N ASN A 129 6.22 -13.82 -0.90
CA ASN A 129 4.87 -14.07 -1.40
C ASN A 129 4.07 -12.77 -1.23
N ILE A 130 3.25 -12.42 -2.21
CA ILE A 130 2.43 -11.21 -2.21
C ILE A 130 0.95 -11.51 -1.94
N HIS A 131 0.57 -12.79 -1.88
CA HIS A 131 -0.79 -13.27 -1.62
C HIS A 131 -1.04 -13.67 -0.16
N CYS A 132 -0.04 -13.56 0.71
CA CYS A 132 -0.11 -14.12 2.06
C CYS A 132 -0.32 -13.05 3.11
N LEU A 133 -1.58 -12.84 3.50
CA LEU A 133 -1.95 -12.15 4.73
C LEU A 133 -3.11 -12.88 5.41
N ASP A 134 -2.88 -14.17 5.68
CA ASP A 134 -3.52 -14.90 6.78
C ASP A 134 -2.55 -14.92 7.97
#